data_AF-A0A160I174-F1
#
_entry.id   AF-A0A160I174-F1
#
_cell.length_a   1.000
_cell.length_b   1.000
_cell.length_c   1.000
_cell.angle_alpha   90.00
_cell.angle_beta   90.00
_cell.angle_gamma   90.00
#
_symmetry.space_group_name_H-M   'P 1'
#
loop_
_entity.id
_entity.type
_entity.pdbx_description
1 polymer ?
#
loop_
_entity_poly.entity_id
_entity_poly.type
_entity_poly.pdbx_seq_one_letter_code
_entity_poly.pdbx_strand_id
1 'polypeptide(L)'
;MAGQSKLVVGVDVPWVTSWSGEEITGAAPCRTVGGRLALMQAIAPGSGKPQYSKNHLVRQRLTVARMLCPMCGEPTEEGDRWTQIATRRCAGQLRARGGQVRTDIADDRVMIDAGSIAPLHRRCVDRSMKYCPHLRASDDVMVMRFPREWIVLPLLVKAETGPSVAVAFLQLCGVTQTIDRRWRAETAA
;
A
#
# COMPACT_ATOMS: atom_id res chain seq x y z
N MET A 1 17.41 -26.43 -3.57
CA MET A 1 16.02 -26.10 -3.93
C MET A 1 15.33 -25.57 -2.68
N ALA A 2 14.74 -24.38 -2.74
CA ALA A 2 13.95 -23.87 -1.61
C ALA A 2 12.74 -24.80 -1.39
N GLY A 3 12.56 -25.29 -0.17
CA GLY A 3 11.45 -26.18 0.16
C GLY A 3 10.10 -25.46 0.09
N GLN A 4 9.05 -26.20 -0.24
CA GLN A 4 7.68 -25.70 -0.19
C GLN A 4 7.20 -25.60 1.26
N SER A 5 6.64 -24.45 1.62
CA SER A 5 6.04 -24.23 2.93
C SER A 5 4.70 -24.95 3.08
N LYS A 6 4.38 -25.36 4.32
CA LYS A 6 3.05 -25.89 4.69
C LYS A 6 2.01 -24.81 4.99
N LEU A 7 2.44 -23.54 5.09
CA LEU A 7 1.55 -22.42 5.39
C LEU A 7 0.67 -22.10 4.17
N VAL A 8 -0.60 -21.80 4.43
CA VAL A 8 -1.57 -21.44 3.39
C VAL A 8 -1.54 -19.94 3.16
N VAL A 9 -1.16 -19.52 1.95
CA VAL A 9 -1.13 -18.10 1.54
C VAL A 9 -2.54 -17.54 1.49
N GLY A 10 -2.75 -16.35 2.04
CA GLY A 10 -4.07 -15.73 2.20
C GLY A 10 -4.83 -16.17 3.46
N VAL A 11 -4.33 -17.19 4.16
CA VAL A 11 -4.93 -17.72 5.40
C VAL A 11 -3.95 -17.58 6.56
N ASP A 12 -2.81 -18.27 6.52
CA ASP A 12 -1.80 -18.25 7.58
C ASP A 12 -0.79 -17.11 7.38
N VAL A 13 -0.51 -16.78 6.12
CA VAL A 13 0.40 -15.71 5.72
C VAL A 13 -0.40 -14.72 4.87
N PRO A 14 -0.30 -13.40 5.11
CA PRO A 14 -0.94 -12.42 4.25
C PRO A 14 -0.60 -12.65 2.78
N TRP A 15 -1.61 -12.60 1.91
CA TRP A 15 -1.43 -12.82 0.47
C TRP A 15 -0.36 -11.92 -0.14
N VAL A 16 -0.27 -10.67 0.32
CA VAL A 16 0.70 -9.69 -0.18
C VAL A 16 2.15 -9.98 0.24
N THR A 17 2.38 -10.83 1.25
CA THR A 17 3.72 -11.07 1.83
C THR A 17 4.67 -11.68 0.80
N SER A 18 5.90 -11.16 0.76
CA SER A 18 7.02 -11.68 -0.02
C SER A 18 7.58 -12.97 0.59
N TRP A 19 8.07 -13.87 -0.25
CA TRP A 19 8.75 -15.10 0.16
C TRP A 19 10.23 -15.06 -0.19
N SER A 20 11.07 -15.78 0.57
CA SER A 20 12.52 -15.78 0.31
C SER A 20 12.91 -16.41 -1.03
N GLY A 21 12.05 -17.23 -1.64
CA GLY A 21 12.22 -17.75 -2.99
C GLY A 21 11.78 -16.79 -4.10
N GLU A 22 11.32 -15.58 -3.77
CA GLU A 22 10.79 -14.59 -4.71
C GLU A 22 11.79 -13.44 -4.87
N GLU A 23 12.84 -13.66 -5.66
CA GLU A 23 13.88 -12.64 -5.88
C GLU A 23 13.40 -11.48 -6.75
N ILE A 24 13.98 -10.29 -6.53
CA ILE A 24 13.75 -9.11 -7.38
C ILE A 24 14.50 -9.32 -8.69
N THR A 25 13.79 -9.30 -9.82
CA THR A 25 14.33 -9.62 -11.15
C THR A 25 14.77 -8.38 -11.94
N GLY A 26 14.70 -7.19 -11.32
CA GLY A 26 15.01 -5.91 -11.97
C GLY A 26 13.77 -5.11 -12.37
N ALA A 27 13.95 -4.07 -13.18
CA ALA A 27 12.87 -3.22 -13.67
C ALA A 27 12.40 -3.63 -15.07
N ALA A 28 11.08 -3.69 -15.29
CA ALA A 28 10.51 -3.98 -16.61
C ALA A 28 9.15 -3.27 -16.80
N PRO A 29 8.65 -3.13 -18.05
CA PRO A 29 7.30 -2.64 -18.31
C PRO A 29 6.25 -3.48 -17.58
N CYS A 30 5.35 -2.85 -16.83
CA CYS A 30 4.42 -3.57 -15.95
C CYS A 30 2.97 -3.12 -16.13
N ARG A 31 2.07 -4.07 -16.36
CA ARG A 31 0.63 -3.81 -16.57
C ARG A 31 -0.06 -3.18 -15.36
N THR A 32 0.42 -3.45 -14.14
CA THR A 32 -0.18 -2.88 -12.91
C THR A 32 0.02 -1.37 -12.80
N VAL A 33 0.87 -0.78 -13.63
CA VAL A 33 1.16 0.66 -13.67
C VAL A 33 1.03 1.23 -15.09
N GLY A 34 0.18 0.63 -15.91
CA GLY A 34 -0.11 1.11 -17.27
C GLY A 34 1.08 1.01 -18.23
N GLY A 35 1.94 0.00 -18.08
CA GLY A 35 3.08 -0.23 -18.97
C GLY A 35 4.36 0.53 -18.61
N ARG A 36 4.31 1.42 -17.60
CA ARG A 36 5.50 2.08 -17.04
C ARG A 36 6.48 1.05 -16.47
N LEU A 37 7.76 1.44 -16.38
CA LEU A 37 8.77 0.64 -15.69
C LEU A 37 8.40 0.47 -14.21
N ALA A 38 8.43 -0.77 -13.73
CA ALA A 38 8.25 -1.11 -12.33
C ALA A 38 9.26 -2.16 -11.90
N LEU A 39 9.61 -2.18 -10.61
CA LEU A 39 10.38 -3.29 -10.05
C LEU A 39 9.57 -4.57 -10.11
N MET A 40 10.19 -5.61 -10.63
CA MET A 40 9.62 -6.93 -10.81
C MET A 40 10.23 -7.91 -9.81
N GLN A 41 9.44 -8.92 -9.47
CA GLN A 41 9.80 -9.94 -8.50
C GLN A 41 9.27 -11.28 -9.00
N ALA A 42 10.08 -12.33 -8.86
CA ALA A 42 9.66 -13.69 -9.19
C ALA A 42 8.44 -14.08 -8.35
N ILE A 43 7.50 -14.81 -8.96
CA ILE A 43 6.24 -15.20 -8.29
C ILE A 43 6.33 -16.68 -7.96
N ALA A 44 6.52 -16.98 -6.69
CA ALA A 44 6.62 -18.34 -6.15
C ALA A 44 6.13 -18.36 -4.70
N PRO A 45 4.87 -17.97 -4.43
CA PRO A 45 4.36 -17.90 -3.07
C PRO A 45 4.40 -19.29 -2.43
N GLY A 46 4.86 -19.35 -1.18
CA GLY A 46 5.11 -20.62 -0.48
C GLY A 46 6.52 -21.19 -0.66
N SER A 47 7.33 -20.65 -1.58
CA SER A 47 8.72 -21.07 -1.77
C SER A 47 9.65 -20.43 -0.73
N GLY A 48 10.26 -21.26 0.14
CA GLY A 48 11.12 -20.78 1.22
C GLY A 48 10.33 -20.23 2.42
N LYS A 49 10.79 -19.12 2.99
CA LYS A 49 10.21 -18.52 4.22
C LYS A 49 9.42 -17.24 3.91
N PRO A 50 8.26 -17.01 4.55
CA PRO A 50 7.54 -15.75 4.43
C PRO A 50 8.34 -14.62 5.08
N GLN A 51 8.35 -13.46 4.46
CA GLN A 51 9.03 -12.25 4.92
C GLN A 51 7.97 -11.26 5.40
N TYR A 52 7.45 -11.42 6.62
CA TYR A 52 6.29 -10.66 7.14
C TYR A 52 6.44 -9.13 7.09
N SER A 53 7.67 -8.61 7.11
CA SER A 53 7.96 -7.18 7.01
C SER A 53 8.16 -6.69 5.56
N LYS A 54 7.93 -7.55 4.55
CA LYS A 54 8.12 -7.24 3.13
C LYS A 54 6.88 -7.61 2.33
N ASN A 55 6.32 -6.61 1.67
CA ASN A 55 5.32 -6.82 0.63
C ASN A 55 6.00 -7.28 -0.66
N HIS A 56 5.41 -8.26 -1.33
CA HIS A 56 5.81 -8.63 -2.67
C HIS A 56 5.44 -7.51 -3.65
N LEU A 57 6.40 -7.07 -4.47
CA LEU A 57 6.29 -5.91 -5.35
C LEU A 57 5.06 -5.96 -6.27
N VAL A 58 4.88 -7.06 -7.00
CA VAL A 58 3.75 -7.20 -7.94
C VAL A 58 2.41 -7.36 -7.21
N ARG A 59 2.33 -8.24 -6.19
CA ARG A 59 1.11 -8.43 -5.40
C ARG A 59 0.65 -7.13 -4.72
N GLN A 60 1.55 -6.33 -4.17
CA GLN A 60 1.19 -5.02 -3.60
C GLN A 60 0.58 -4.10 -4.65
N ARG A 61 1.15 -4.02 -5.85
CA ARG A 61 0.54 -3.18 -6.89
C ARG A 61 -0.80 -3.72 -7.36
N LEU A 62 -0.99 -5.05 -7.35
CA LEU A 62 -2.29 -5.68 -7.63
C LEU A 62 -3.33 -5.37 -6.55
N THR A 63 -2.96 -5.29 -5.27
CA THR A 63 -3.91 -4.92 -4.22
C THR A 63 -4.49 -3.53 -4.47
N VAL A 64 -3.67 -2.58 -4.94
CA VAL A 64 -4.14 -1.25 -5.31
C VAL A 64 -4.89 -1.25 -6.63
N ALA A 65 -4.30 -1.81 -7.69
CA ALA A 65 -4.85 -1.75 -9.04
C ALA A 65 -6.20 -2.46 -9.20
N ARG A 66 -6.47 -3.47 -8.35
CA ARG A 66 -7.68 -4.29 -8.39
C ARG A 66 -8.49 -4.24 -7.09
N MET A 67 -8.13 -3.38 -6.13
CA MET A 67 -8.76 -3.31 -4.80
C MET A 67 -8.84 -4.69 -4.11
N LEU A 68 -7.74 -5.46 -4.14
CA LEU A 68 -7.66 -6.75 -3.45
C LEU A 68 -7.23 -6.55 -2.00
N CYS A 69 -7.83 -7.28 -1.08
CA CYS A 69 -7.41 -7.29 0.31
C CYS A 69 -5.97 -7.85 0.42
N PRO A 70 -5.00 -7.09 0.99
CA PRO A 70 -3.63 -7.57 1.16
C PRO A 70 -3.50 -8.83 2.03
N MET A 71 -4.48 -9.09 2.89
CA MET A 71 -4.48 -10.25 3.78
C MET A 71 -4.91 -11.52 3.08
N CYS A 72 -6.06 -11.54 2.41
CA CYS A 72 -6.61 -12.77 1.81
C CYS A 72 -6.46 -12.86 0.29
N GLY A 73 -6.17 -11.75 -0.41
CA GLY A 73 -6.05 -11.70 -1.87
C GLY A 73 -7.38 -11.52 -2.62
N GLU A 74 -8.52 -11.57 -1.92
CA GLU A 74 -9.85 -11.41 -2.51
C GLU A 74 -10.23 -9.93 -2.73
N PRO A 75 -11.08 -9.61 -3.73
CA PRO A 75 -11.60 -8.26 -3.93
C PRO A 75 -12.29 -7.69 -2.69
N THR A 76 -12.07 -6.39 -2.46
CA THR A 76 -12.77 -5.60 -1.43
C THR A 76 -13.87 -4.77 -2.08
N GLU A 77 -15.11 -5.17 -1.82
CA GLU A 77 -16.29 -4.41 -2.21
C GLU A 77 -16.32 -3.05 -1.50
N GLU A 78 -16.92 -2.04 -2.12
CA GLU A 78 -16.91 -0.66 -1.60
C GLU A 78 -17.39 -0.56 -0.14
N GLY A 79 -18.41 -1.35 0.24
CA GLY A 79 -18.96 -1.38 1.60
C GLY A 79 -18.06 -2.02 2.66
N ASP A 80 -17.02 -2.75 2.24
CA ASP A 80 -16.11 -3.49 3.13
C ASP A 80 -14.64 -3.10 2.93
N ARG A 81 -14.38 -1.86 2.53
CA ARG A 81 -13.03 -1.29 2.48
C ARG A 81 -12.69 -0.61 3.79
N TRP A 82 -11.69 -1.15 4.49
CA TRP A 82 -11.17 -0.62 5.74
C TRP A 82 -9.68 -0.34 5.65
N THR A 83 -9.23 0.69 6.36
CA THR A 83 -7.81 0.88 6.69
C THR A 83 -7.62 0.74 8.19
N GLN A 84 -6.42 0.33 8.59
CA GLN A 84 -6.02 0.15 9.99
C GLN A 84 -4.80 1.00 10.38
N ILE A 85 -4.07 1.52 9.39
CA ILE A 85 -2.99 2.50 9.59
C ILE A 85 -3.27 3.59 8.58
N ALA A 86 -3.45 4.81 9.05
CA ALA A 86 -3.47 5.95 8.16
C ALA A 86 -3.05 7.23 8.87
N THR A 87 -2.36 8.10 8.15
CA THR A 87 -2.10 9.46 8.62
C THR A 87 -3.12 10.39 7.96
N ARG A 88 -3.67 11.31 8.75
CA ARG A 88 -4.45 12.42 8.19
C ARG A 88 -3.47 13.50 7.73
N ARG A 89 -3.55 13.89 6.47
CA ARG A 89 -2.73 14.97 5.89
C ARG A 89 -3.57 15.78 4.94
N CYS A 90 -3.30 17.06 4.85
CA CYS A 90 -3.89 17.88 3.81
C CYS A 90 -3.22 17.65 2.46
N ALA A 91 -3.96 17.81 1.37
CA ALA A 91 -3.45 17.65 0.00
C ALA A 91 -2.21 18.51 -0.26
N GLY A 92 -2.17 19.74 0.27
CA GLY A 92 -1.02 20.64 0.15
C GLY A 92 0.24 20.09 0.82
N GLN A 93 0.10 19.42 1.97
CA GLN A 93 1.23 18.77 2.66
C GLN A 93 1.79 17.59 1.86
N LEU A 94 0.93 16.82 1.17
CA LEU A 94 1.37 15.74 0.29
C LEU A 94 2.08 16.30 -0.96
N ARG A 95 1.58 17.39 -1.55
CA ARG A 95 2.25 18.07 -2.68
C ARG A 95 3.63 18.60 -2.31
N ALA A 96 3.75 19.25 -1.14
CA ALA A 96 5.02 19.78 -0.65
C ALA A 96 6.11 18.69 -0.50
N ARG A 97 5.70 17.44 -0.29
CA ARG A 97 6.58 16.25 -0.22
C ARG A 97 6.84 15.59 -1.59
N GLY A 98 6.40 16.21 -2.68
CA GLY A 98 6.53 15.68 -4.04
C GLY A 98 5.43 14.70 -4.46
N GLY A 99 4.36 14.56 -3.67
CA GLY A 99 3.20 13.74 -4.03
C GLY A 99 2.45 14.33 -5.22
N GLN A 100 2.17 13.50 -6.23
CA GLN A 100 1.44 13.89 -7.44
C GLN A 100 -0.08 13.97 -7.20
N VAL A 101 -0.52 14.81 -6.26
CA VAL A 101 -1.94 15.03 -5.95
C VAL A 101 -2.56 15.88 -7.07
N ARG A 102 -3.67 15.39 -7.66
CA ARG A 102 -4.39 16.04 -8.76
C ARG A 102 -4.73 17.50 -8.42
N THR A 103 -4.62 18.42 -9.37
CA THR A 103 -4.75 19.88 -9.16
C THR A 103 -6.16 20.33 -8.78
N ASP A 104 -7.19 19.54 -9.05
CA ASP A 104 -8.59 19.80 -8.67
C ASP A 104 -8.85 19.65 -7.16
N ILE A 105 -7.95 18.99 -6.42
CA ILE A 105 -8.07 18.80 -4.98
C ILE A 105 -7.47 20.01 -4.26
N ALA A 106 -8.28 20.84 -3.61
CA ALA A 106 -7.79 22.00 -2.85
C ALA A 106 -6.75 21.61 -1.79
N ASP A 107 -5.73 22.46 -1.56
CA ASP A 107 -4.63 22.14 -0.64
C ASP A 107 -5.08 21.84 0.80
N ASP A 108 -6.15 22.49 1.26
CA ASP A 108 -6.73 22.35 2.61
C ASP A 108 -7.63 21.12 2.76
N ARG A 109 -7.80 20.33 1.70
CA ARG A 109 -8.56 19.08 1.71
C ARG A 109 -7.83 18.03 2.54
N VAL A 110 -8.49 17.52 3.58
CA VAL A 110 -7.95 16.41 4.38
C VAL A 110 -8.02 15.11 3.57
N MET A 111 -6.91 14.38 3.58
CA MET A 111 -6.73 13.08 2.94
C MET A 111 -6.38 12.02 3.99
N ILE A 112 -6.85 10.79 3.75
CA ILE A 112 -6.48 9.60 4.51
C ILE A 112 -5.33 8.93 3.76
N ASP A 113 -4.11 9.16 4.21
CA ASP A 113 -2.92 8.52 3.67
C ASP A 113 -2.76 7.13 4.28
N ALA A 114 -3.19 6.10 3.55
CA ALA A 114 -3.08 4.70 3.97
C ALA A 114 -1.73 4.06 3.60
N GLY A 115 -0.76 4.85 3.11
CA GLY A 115 0.54 4.36 2.66
C GLY A 115 0.42 3.32 1.55
N SER A 116 1.34 2.35 1.55
CA SER A 116 1.36 1.24 0.57
C SER A 116 0.46 0.06 0.96
N ILE A 117 -0.50 0.27 1.87
CA ILE A 117 -1.46 -0.74 2.31
C ILE A 117 -2.81 -0.46 1.65
N ALA A 118 -3.21 -1.32 0.72
CA ALA A 118 -4.55 -1.24 0.14
C ALA A 118 -5.62 -1.62 1.17
N PRO A 119 -6.90 -1.20 0.96
CA PRO A 119 -7.98 -1.52 1.87
C PRO A 119 -8.12 -3.02 2.15
N LEU A 120 -8.52 -3.32 3.38
CA LEU A 120 -8.78 -4.66 3.88
C LEU A 120 -10.28 -4.87 4.07
N HIS A 121 -10.75 -6.12 3.99
CA HIS A 121 -12.06 -6.50 4.55
C HIS A 121 -12.08 -6.25 6.06
N ARG A 122 -13.26 -5.95 6.62
CA ARG A 122 -13.39 -5.79 8.08
C ARG A 122 -12.88 -7.00 8.84
N ARG A 123 -13.27 -8.21 8.41
CA ARG A 123 -12.82 -9.47 9.02
C ARG A 123 -11.29 -9.63 9.00
N CYS A 124 -10.63 -9.10 7.96
CA CYS A 124 -9.19 -9.18 7.81
C CYS A 124 -8.48 -8.18 8.72
N VAL A 125 -9.04 -6.99 8.92
CA VAL A 125 -8.59 -6.03 9.94
C VAL A 125 -8.70 -6.64 11.34
N ASP A 126 -9.84 -7.21 11.69
CA ASP A 126 -10.03 -7.80 13.02
C ASP A 126 -9.02 -8.94 13.27
N ARG A 127 -8.74 -9.74 12.23
CA ARG A 127 -7.72 -10.79 12.28
C ARG A 127 -6.31 -10.22 12.44
N SER A 128 -5.92 -9.22 11.66
CA SER A 128 -4.58 -8.62 11.76
C SER A 128 -4.37 -7.93 13.11
N MET A 129 -5.38 -7.22 13.63
CA MET A 129 -5.33 -6.61 14.96
C MET A 129 -5.13 -7.64 16.08
N LYS A 130 -5.73 -8.82 15.94
CA LYS A 130 -5.60 -9.91 16.91
C LYS A 130 -4.20 -10.54 16.90
N TYR A 131 -3.61 -10.76 15.73
CA TYR A 131 -2.43 -11.61 15.58
C TYR A 131 -1.13 -10.86 15.27
N CYS A 132 -1.18 -9.68 14.64
CA CYS A 132 0.02 -8.96 14.22
C CYS A 132 0.67 -8.26 15.44
N PRO A 133 1.90 -8.63 15.83
CA PRO A 133 2.60 -7.95 16.91
C PRO A 133 2.92 -6.49 16.58
N HIS A 134 3.24 -6.18 15.32
CA HIS A 134 3.56 -4.81 14.89
C HIS A 134 2.36 -3.86 15.02
N LEU A 135 1.14 -4.33 14.72
CA LEU A 135 -0.06 -3.51 14.88
C LEU A 135 -0.40 -3.32 16.36
N ARG A 136 -0.29 -4.37 17.17
CA ARG A 136 -0.58 -4.28 18.62
C ARG A 136 0.34 -3.33 19.38
N ALA A 137 1.56 -3.12 18.88
CA ALA A 137 2.55 -2.24 19.47
C ALA A 137 2.58 -0.83 18.89
N SER A 138 1.71 -0.50 17.92
CA SER A 138 1.74 0.78 17.23
C SER A 138 0.67 1.73 17.75
N ASP A 139 1.09 2.92 18.18
CA ASP A 139 0.19 4.02 18.59
C ASP A 139 -0.51 4.68 17.38
N ASP A 140 -0.06 4.37 16.16
CA ASP A 140 -0.58 4.94 14.91
C ASP A 140 -1.75 4.13 14.31
N VAL A 141 -2.23 3.11 15.02
CA VAL A 141 -3.37 2.32 14.56
C VAL A 141 -4.63 3.17 14.54
N MET A 142 -5.22 3.29 13.37
CA MET A 142 -6.49 3.94 13.15
C MET A 142 -7.35 3.06 12.26
N VAL A 143 -8.28 2.33 12.90
CA VAL A 143 -9.27 1.52 12.18
C VAL A 143 -10.44 2.39 11.77
N MET A 144 -10.63 2.55 10.45
CA MET A 144 -11.76 3.28 9.90
C MET A 144 -12.14 2.76 8.51
N ARG A 145 -13.36 3.08 8.07
CA ARG A 145 -13.75 2.88 6.68
C ARG A 145 -12.86 3.69 5.76
N PHE A 146 -12.40 3.08 4.68
CA PHE A 146 -11.65 3.78 3.65
C PHE A 146 -12.60 4.71 2.87
N PRO A 147 -12.18 5.95 2.53
CA PRO A 147 -13.02 6.86 1.76
C PRO A 147 -13.44 6.29 0.39
N ARG A 148 -14.64 6.69 -0.06
CA ARG A 148 -15.20 6.26 -1.37
C ARG A 148 -14.50 6.88 -2.56
N GLU A 149 -13.86 8.01 -2.36
CA GLU A 149 -13.04 8.67 -3.37
C GLU A 149 -11.58 8.55 -2.95
N TRP A 150 -10.69 8.29 -3.90
CA TRP A 150 -9.26 8.18 -3.64
C TRP A 150 -8.45 8.55 -4.86
N ILE A 151 -7.16 8.78 -4.64
CA ILE A 151 -6.15 8.86 -5.68
C ILE A 151 -5.08 7.80 -5.45
N VAL A 152 -4.37 7.46 -6.52
CA VAL A 152 -3.22 6.56 -6.48
C VAL A 152 -1.95 7.36 -6.73
N LEU A 153 -1.00 7.27 -5.81
CA LEU A 153 0.32 7.89 -5.93
C LEU A 153 1.39 6.81 -6.15
N PRO A 154 2.23 6.90 -7.19
CA PRO A 154 3.30 5.93 -7.40
C PRO A 154 4.45 6.18 -6.41
N LEU A 155 4.93 5.12 -5.78
CA LEU A 155 6.16 5.14 -4.99
C LEU A 155 7.33 4.73 -5.88
N LEU A 156 8.19 5.69 -6.17
CA LEU A 156 9.27 5.56 -7.14
C LEU A 156 10.59 5.18 -6.46
N VAL A 157 11.35 4.34 -7.15
CA VAL A 157 12.77 4.11 -6.87
C VAL A 157 13.61 4.68 -8.01
N LYS A 158 14.75 5.26 -7.67
CA LYS A 158 15.75 5.74 -8.65
C LYS A 158 16.80 4.65 -8.85
N ALA A 159 17.29 4.52 -10.08
CA ALA A 159 18.48 3.74 -10.33
C ALA A 159 19.67 4.34 -9.58
N GLU A 160 20.57 3.49 -9.10
CA GLU A 160 21.82 3.94 -8.48
C GLU A 160 22.71 4.64 -9.52
N THR A 161 22.63 4.20 -10.77
CA THR A 161 23.34 4.78 -11.91
C THR A 161 22.35 5.26 -12.97
N GLY A 162 22.49 6.54 -13.37
CA GLY A 162 21.66 7.17 -14.40
C GLY A 162 20.32 7.72 -13.92
N PRO A 163 19.52 8.32 -14.83
CA PRO A 163 18.30 9.05 -14.49
C PRO A 163 17.04 8.17 -14.37
N SER A 164 17.17 6.85 -14.58
CA SER A 164 16.03 5.94 -14.68
C SER A 164 15.24 5.83 -13.36
N VAL A 165 13.92 5.86 -13.47
CA VAL A 165 12.99 5.65 -12.34
C VAL A 165 12.06 4.49 -12.62
N ALA A 166 11.76 3.70 -11.59
CA ALA A 166 10.80 2.61 -11.66
C ALA A 166 9.79 2.71 -10.52
N VAL A 167 8.56 2.25 -10.76
CA VAL A 167 7.56 2.13 -9.70
C VAL A 167 7.86 0.91 -8.85
N ALA A 168 8.07 1.08 -7.55
CA ALA A 168 8.16 -0.04 -6.61
C ALA A 168 6.77 -0.45 -6.12
N PHE A 169 6.02 0.52 -5.60
CA PHE A 169 4.71 0.31 -4.99
C PHE A 169 3.71 1.39 -5.41
N LEU A 170 2.44 1.17 -5.11
CA LEU A 170 1.38 2.17 -5.24
C LEU A 170 0.85 2.55 -3.85
N GLN A 171 0.62 3.83 -3.62
CA GLN A 171 0.03 4.36 -2.40
C GLN A 171 -1.40 4.83 -2.68
N LEU A 172 -2.32 4.52 -1.78
CA LEU A 172 -3.71 4.97 -1.83
C LEU A 172 -3.94 6.10 -0.83
N CYS A 173 -4.43 7.23 -1.34
CA CYS A 173 -4.82 8.36 -0.51
C CYS A 173 -6.32 8.61 -0.68
N GLY A 174 -7.10 8.33 0.37
CA GLY A 174 -8.53 8.58 0.38
C GLY A 174 -8.82 10.08 0.46
N VAL A 175 -9.75 10.56 -0.35
CA VAL A 175 -10.22 11.95 -0.36
C VAL A 175 -11.42 12.06 0.57
N THR A 176 -11.37 12.98 1.54
CA THR A 176 -12.47 13.19 2.49
C THR A 176 -13.27 14.44 2.13
N GLN A 177 -14.44 14.64 2.72
CA GLN A 177 -15.15 15.94 2.63
C GLN A 177 -14.69 16.96 3.67
N THR A 178 -13.73 16.58 4.53
CA THR A 178 -13.18 17.44 5.57
C THR A 178 -12.17 18.44 5.00
N ILE A 179 -12.17 19.64 5.56
CA ILE A 179 -11.26 20.73 5.23
C ILE A 179 -10.53 21.14 6.51
N ASP A 180 -9.22 21.33 6.42
CA ASP A 180 -8.42 21.94 7.48
C ASP A 180 -7.71 23.19 6.97
N ARG A 181 -8.26 24.36 7.33
CA ARG A 181 -7.72 25.66 6.93
C ARG A 181 -6.38 25.99 7.60
N ARG A 182 -5.97 25.25 8.62
CA ARG A 182 -4.70 25.46 9.34
C ARG A 182 -3.56 24.64 8.76
N TRP A 183 -3.76 23.92 7.65
CA TRP A 183 -2.79 22.99 7.07
C TRP A 183 -1.37 23.57 6.86
N ARG A 184 -1.25 24.88 6.61
CA ARG A 184 0.04 25.57 6.45
C ARG A 184 0.81 25.75 7.75
N ALA A 185 0.13 25.82 8.90
CA ALA A 185 0.76 26.05 10.20
C ALA A 185 1.60 24.85 10.67
N GLU A 186 1.25 23.64 10.25
CA GLU A 186 1.94 22.39 10.64
C GLU A 186 3.17 22.07 9.76
N THR A 187 3.43 22.83 8.69
CA THR A 187 4.54 22.56 7.75
C THR A 187 5.81 23.35 8.12
N ALA A 188 5.74 24.23 9.13
CA ALA A 188 6.82 25.12 9.55
C ALA A 188 7.76 24.55 10.63
N ALA A 189 7.70 23.24 10.89
CA ALA A 189 8.55 22.52 11.85
C ALA A 189 9.44 21.49 11.14
#